data_AF-A0A1L7XJL4-F1
#
_entry.id   AF-A0A1L7XJL4-F1
#
_cell.length_a   1.000
_cell.length_b   1.000
_cell.length_c   1.000
_cell.angle_alpha   90.00
_cell.angle_beta   90.00
_cell.angle_gamma   90.00
#
_symmetry.space_group_name_H-M   'P 1'
#
loop_
_entity.id
_entity.type
_entity.pdbx_description
1 polymer ?
#
loop_
_entity_poly.entity_id
_entity_poly.type
_entity_poly.pdbx_seq_one_letter_code
_entity_poly.pdbx_strand_id
1 'polypeptide(L)'
;MVNFRHVVIASLVGGTVADSFNKSSCPETEWLVFNNTNVADLAPCSVFNYHCPVNGTNELMEYNSTTGPAPADCVNYGYNLAISTNSNVTGSLSIPGVTTAMQAFFQGVWPWTDYSGHNMSTPGYPLNITSLELPDLVTVTNFGGFGIELADKLESLQAPKLTNITTGSINIDLSGINPPAINLSFPSLYFVQSGIFLTGNIDAVDLPVLNSTEGPINVTSTGNLDCVAFAVSVVNATSTLWTHGISPNGSVICNSKKASVTTSRASQPTSGSSGKLCARGYIVLILGFVASICVVLLKLALALDLPLSFVLFCRNALSTCVLSPYLMRRLVPPHFTKSDPEHHFKPDSIQVPPQNIDGVRVRKEEVGESAKTIQVAPTGWEDNPEASRTSIWGGRGKWRN
;
A
#
# COMPACT_ATOMS: atom_id res chain seq x y z
N MET A 1 -36.60 -30.53 11.45
CA MET A 1 -36.62 -30.70 9.98
C MET A 1 -36.13 -29.39 9.36
N VAL A 2 -34.87 -29.34 8.93
CA VAL A 2 -34.25 -28.15 8.33
C VAL A 2 -34.16 -28.39 6.82
N ASN A 3 -34.77 -27.51 6.04
CA ASN A 3 -34.98 -27.68 4.61
C ASN A 3 -33.89 -26.91 3.85
N PHE A 4 -32.85 -27.61 3.40
CA PHE A 4 -31.78 -27.02 2.58
C PHE A 4 -32.21 -26.96 1.11
N ARG A 5 -32.62 -25.77 0.66
CA ARG A 5 -32.78 -25.49 -0.77
C ARG A 5 -31.41 -25.38 -1.41
N HIS A 6 -31.08 -26.36 -2.24
CA HIS A 6 -29.89 -26.36 -3.07
C HIS A 6 -30.09 -25.35 -4.20
N VAL A 7 -29.30 -24.27 -4.19
CA VAL A 7 -29.17 -23.37 -5.34
C VAL A 7 -28.15 -24.02 -6.27
N VAL A 8 -28.63 -24.62 -7.36
CA VAL A 8 -27.78 -25.11 -8.45
C VAL A 8 -27.44 -23.91 -9.33
N ILE A 9 -26.21 -23.40 -9.21
CA ILE A 9 -25.66 -22.44 -10.16
C ILE A 9 -25.19 -23.24 -11.37
N ALA A 10 -25.92 -23.15 -12.47
CA ALA A 10 -25.51 -23.71 -13.75
C ALA A 10 -24.34 -22.88 -14.30
N SER A 11 -23.14 -23.44 -14.25
CA SER A 11 -21.97 -22.91 -14.95
C SER A 11 -22.17 -23.14 -16.46
N LEU A 12 -22.32 -22.04 -17.20
CA LEU A 12 -22.24 -22.02 -18.66
C LEU A 12 -20.83 -22.48 -19.06
N VAL A 13 -20.75 -23.66 -19.66
CA VAL A 13 -19.54 -24.15 -20.32
C VAL A 13 -19.31 -23.24 -21.53
N GLY A 14 -18.33 -22.34 -21.41
CA GLY A 14 -17.90 -21.46 -22.48
C GLY A 14 -17.33 -22.29 -23.63
N GLY A 15 -18.00 -22.25 -24.77
CA GLY A 15 -17.39 -22.67 -26.02
C GLY A 15 -16.21 -21.74 -26.31
N THR A 16 -15.01 -22.30 -26.42
CA THR A 16 -13.83 -21.59 -26.92
C THR A 16 -14.06 -21.28 -28.39
N VAL A 17 -14.65 -20.13 -28.68
CA VAL A 17 -14.49 -19.51 -29.99
C VAL A 17 -13.01 -19.17 -30.10
N ALA A 18 -12.28 -19.96 -30.88
CA ALA A 18 -10.99 -19.55 -31.41
C ALA A 18 -11.29 -18.44 -32.43
N ASP A 19 -11.56 -17.23 -31.92
CA ASP A 19 -11.54 -16.05 -32.76
C ASP A 19 -10.13 -15.97 -33.35
N SER A 20 -10.06 -16.03 -34.68
CA SER A 20 -8.84 -15.71 -35.39
C SER A 20 -8.53 -14.25 -35.08
N PHE A 21 -7.71 -14.01 -34.05
CA PHE A 21 -7.20 -12.71 -33.69
C PHE A 21 -6.58 -12.12 -34.95
N ASN A 22 -7.29 -11.17 -35.57
CA ASN A 22 -6.82 -10.49 -36.75
C ASN A 22 -5.72 -9.56 -36.26
N LYS A 23 -4.49 -10.04 -36.37
CA LYS A 23 -3.24 -9.53 -35.78
C LYS A 23 -3.17 -8.00 -35.77
N SER A 24 -3.72 -7.34 -34.75
CA SER A 24 -3.24 -6.04 -34.33
C SER A 24 -1.89 -6.33 -33.69
N SER A 25 -0.81 -6.00 -34.39
CA SER A 25 0.54 -6.06 -33.82
C SER A 25 0.51 -5.37 -32.46
N CYS A 26 0.91 -6.09 -31.42
CA CYS A 26 1.08 -5.52 -30.09
C CYS A 26 1.92 -4.25 -30.20
N PRO A 27 1.57 -3.19 -29.46
CA PRO A 27 2.30 -1.94 -29.58
C PRO A 27 3.77 -2.17 -29.22
N GLU A 28 4.67 -1.56 -29.99
CA GLU A 28 6.11 -1.56 -29.69
C GLU A 28 6.45 -0.74 -28.44
N THR A 29 5.47 -0.02 -27.90
CA THR A 29 5.62 0.74 -26.66
C THR A 29 5.58 -0.20 -25.45
N GLU A 30 6.36 0.12 -24.42
CA GLU A 30 6.38 -0.65 -23.16
C GLU A 30 5.07 -0.61 -22.36
N TRP A 31 4.08 0.16 -22.82
CA TRP A 31 2.81 0.38 -22.13
C TRP A 31 1.64 -0.25 -22.89
N LEU A 32 0.88 -1.09 -22.20
CA LEU A 32 -0.46 -1.52 -22.62
C LEU A 32 -1.48 -0.60 -21.95
N VAL A 33 -2.08 0.27 -22.75
CA VAL A 33 -3.05 1.26 -22.28
C VAL A 33 -4.47 0.75 -22.52
N PHE A 34 -5.10 0.26 -21.46
CA PHE A 34 -6.41 -0.37 -21.50
C PHE A 34 -7.56 0.65 -21.43
N ASN A 35 -8.67 0.29 -22.04
CA ASN A 35 -9.99 0.90 -21.90
C ASN A 35 -11.06 -0.18 -22.05
N ASN A 36 -12.34 0.20 -21.95
CA ASN A 36 -13.46 -0.76 -22.00
C ASN A 36 -13.61 -1.52 -23.33
N THR A 37 -12.95 -1.10 -24.42
CA THR A 37 -13.13 -1.68 -25.76
C THR A 37 -11.92 -2.46 -26.27
N ASN A 38 -10.72 -2.26 -25.71
CA ASN A 38 -9.47 -2.83 -26.24
C ASN A 38 -8.85 -3.92 -25.36
N VAL A 39 -9.50 -4.31 -24.25
CA VAL A 39 -8.95 -5.31 -23.33
C VAL A 39 -8.65 -6.63 -24.03
N ALA A 40 -9.61 -7.13 -24.82
CA ALA A 40 -9.47 -8.41 -25.51
C ALA A 40 -8.28 -8.40 -26.49
N ASP A 41 -7.99 -7.26 -27.11
CA ASP A 41 -6.91 -7.11 -28.10
C ASP A 41 -5.54 -6.96 -27.43
N LEU A 42 -5.47 -6.22 -26.32
CA LEU A 42 -4.20 -5.89 -25.67
C LEU A 42 -3.75 -6.90 -24.62
N ALA A 43 -4.67 -7.57 -23.91
CA ALA A 43 -4.28 -8.52 -22.87
C ALA A 43 -3.39 -9.68 -23.37
N PRO A 44 -3.66 -10.29 -24.55
CA PRO A 44 -2.79 -11.31 -25.13
C PRO A 44 -1.34 -10.86 -25.34
N CYS A 45 -1.12 -9.55 -25.53
CA CYS A 45 0.23 -9.02 -25.72
C CYS A 45 1.14 -9.29 -24.53
N SER A 46 0.60 -9.29 -23.30
CA SER A 46 1.38 -9.60 -22.10
C SER A 46 1.89 -11.04 -22.03
N VAL A 47 1.28 -11.96 -22.77
CA VAL A 47 1.57 -13.40 -22.72
C VAL A 47 2.50 -13.82 -23.85
N PHE A 48 2.30 -13.24 -25.04
CA PHE A 48 2.90 -13.75 -26.27
C PHE A 48 4.13 -13.00 -26.76
N ASN A 49 4.55 -11.89 -26.13
CA ASN A 49 5.72 -11.14 -26.58
C ASN A 49 6.98 -11.49 -25.76
N TYR A 50 8.10 -11.62 -26.47
CA TYR A 50 9.39 -12.02 -25.92
C TYR A 50 10.52 -11.21 -26.53
N HIS A 51 11.55 -10.89 -25.75
CA HIS A 51 12.84 -10.44 -26.28
C HIS A 51 13.71 -11.64 -26.61
N CYS A 52 14.11 -11.74 -27.87
CA CYS A 52 14.93 -12.84 -28.39
C CYS A 52 16.23 -12.32 -28.99
N PRO A 53 17.38 -12.97 -28.75
CA PRO A 53 18.65 -12.60 -29.35
C PRO A 53 18.69 -13.04 -30.83
N VAL A 54 18.61 -12.09 -31.74
CA VAL A 54 18.70 -12.30 -33.19
C VAL A 54 19.89 -11.53 -33.73
N ASN A 55 20.89 -12.24 -34.28
CA ASN A 55 22.12 -11.66 -34.83
C ASN A 55 22.86 -10.70 -33.85
N GLY A 56 22.75 -10.95 -32.54
CA GLY A 56 23.36 -10.13 -31.50
C GLY A 56 22.54 -8.93 -31.04
N THR A 57 21.34 -8.73 -31.57
CA THR A 57 20.36 -7.74 -31.09
C THR A 57 19.17 -8.42 -30.41
N ASN A 58 18.62 -7.81 -29.37
CA ASN A 58 17.39 -8.31 -28.73
C ASN A 58 16.19 -7.73 -29.48
N GLU A 59 15.51 -8.55 -30.27
CA GLU A 59 14.31 -8.17 -31.02
C GLU A 59 13.05 -8.61 -30.27
N LEU A 60 11.98 -7.83 -30.39
CA LEU A 60 10.67 -8.20 -29.85
C LEU A 60 9.98 -9.15 -30.83
N MET A 61 9.65 -10.35 -30.35
CA MET A 61 9.04 -11.40 -31.15
C MET A 61 7.79 -11.96 -30.48
N GLU A 62 6.80 -12.30 -31.29
CA GLU A 62 5.54 -12.87 -30.83
C GLU A 62 5.57 -14.41 -30.97
N TYR A 63 5.29 -15.11 -29.87
CA TYR A 63 5.15 -16.56 -29.82
C TYR A 63 3.76 -16.94 -29.28
N ASN A 64 2.93 -17.51 -30.15
CA ASN A 64 1.57 -17.96 -29.87
C ASN A 64 1.34 -19.40 -30.38
N SER A 65 0.09 -19.89 -30.32
CA SER A 65 -0.27 -21.25 -30.77
C SER A 65 0.04 -21.55 -32.25
N THR A 66 0.16 -20.51 -33.08
CA THR A 66 0.43 -20.63 -34.52
C THR A 66 1.92 -20.58 -34.83
N THR A 67 2.70 -19.76 -34.11
CA THR A 67 4.15 -19.66 -34.30
C THR A 67 4.94 -20.70 -33.50
N GLY A 68 4.29 -21.38 -32.54
CA GLY A 68 4.91 -22.34 -31.65
C GLY A 68 5.48 -21.69 -30.37
N PRO A 69 6.04 -22.50 -29.45
CA PRO A 69 6.60 -22.00 -28.20
C PRO A 69 7.83 -21.12 -28.45
N ALA A 70 8.05 -20.16 -27.55
CA ALA A 70 9.25 -19.32 -27.57
C ALA A 70 10.52 -20.17 -27.38
N PRO A 71 11.61 -19.89 -28.12
CA PRO A 71 12.93 -20.44 -27.87
C PRO A 71 13.40 -20.21 -26.41
N ALA A 72 14.27 -21.10 -25.91
CA ALA A 72 14.69 -21.10 -24.51
C ALA A 72 15.55 -19.89 -24.11
N ASP A 73 16.16 -19.23 -25.09
CA ASP A 73 16.97 -18.01 -24.95
C ASP A 73 16.14 -16.73 -25.05
N CYS A 74 14.85 -16.84 -25.37
CA CYS A 74 13.93 -15.71 -25.34
C CYS A 74 13.41 -15.47 -23.91
N VAL A 75 13.35 -14.20 -23.52
CA VAL A 75 12.80 -13.78 -22.22
C VAL A 75 11.46 -13.13 -22.45
N ASN A 76 10.45 -13.48 -21.64
CA ASN A 76 9.13 -12.86 -21.71
C ASN A 76 9.25 -11.34 -21.55
N TYR A 77 8.59 -10.60 -22.46
CA TYR A 77 8.58 -9.15 -22.42
C TYR A 77 7.47 -8.68 -21.49
N GLY A 78 7.85 -8.13 -20.33
CA GLY A 78 6.91 -7.55 -19.40
C GLY A 78 6.44 -6.18 -19.88
N TYR A 79 5.14 -5.99 -19.99
CA TYR A 79 4.54 -4.68 -20.26
C TYR A 79 4.19 -3.95 -18.96
N ASN A 80 4.24 -2.62 -19.01
CA ASN A 80 3.57 -1.77 -18.04
C ASN A 80 2.08 -1.72 -18.38
N LEU A 81 1.22 -1.83 -17.37
CA LEU A 81 -0.23 -1.71 -17.53
C LEU A 81 -0.67 -0.32 -17.11
N ALA A 82 -1.48 0.33 -17.94
CA ALA A 82 -2.12 1.60 -17.63
C ALA A 82 -3.57 1.63 -18.13
N ILE A 83 -4.34 2.60 -17.67
CA ILE A 83 -5.68 2.90 -18.22
C ILE A 83 -5.60 4.21 -18.98
N SER A 84 -6.28 4.28 -20.13
CA SER A 84 -6.32 5.49 -20.92
C SER A 84 -7.06 6.59 -20.18
N THR A 85 -6.34 7.67 -19.85
CA THR A 85 -6.86 8.86 -19.19
C THR A 85 -7.65 9.78 -20.12
N ASN A 86 -7.39 9.68 -21.43
CA ASN A 86 -8.04 10.48 -22.47
C ASN A 86 -9.40 9.92 -22.90
N SER A 87 -9.60 8.61 -22.71
CA SER A 87 -10.91 8.00 -22.90
C SER A 87 -11.72 8.14 -21.63
N ASN A 88 -13.00 8.51 -21.75
CA ASN A 88 -13.96 8.52 -20.65
C ASN A 88 -14.23 7.09 -20.13
N VAL A 89 -13.20 6.37 -19.68
CA VAL A 89 -13.33 5.04 -19.08
C VAL A 89 -14.08 5.23 -17.79
N THR A 90 -15.28 4.67 -17.77
CA THR A 90 -16.19 4.74 -16.63
C THR A 90 -16.68 3.35 -16.28
N GLY A 91 -17.15 3.20 -15.04
CA GLY A 91 -17.68 1.93 -14.55
C GLY A 91 -16.59 0.91 -14.25
N SER A 92 -16.87 -0.37 -14.49
CA SER A 92 -15.98 -1.48 -14.14
C SER A 92 -15.06 -1.85 -15.30
N LEU A 93 -13.79 -2.10 -15.00
CA LEU A 93 -12.79 -2.58 -15.95
C LEU A 93 -12.18 -3.89 -15.45
N SER A 94 -12.26 -4.94 -16.26
CA SER A 94 -11.64 -6.23 -15.99
C SER A 94 -10.59 -6.51 -17.06
N ILE A 95 -9.37 -6.85 -16.65
CA ILE A 95 -8.21 -7.10 -17.52
C ILE A 95 -7.74 -8.56 -17.30
N PRO A 96 -8.42 -9.54 -17.91
CA PRO A 96 -8.06 -10.96 -17.78
C PRO A 96 -6.82 -11.31 -18.62
N GLY A 97 -6.24 -12.48 -18.36
CA GLY A 97 -5.14 -13.05 -19.15
C GLY A 97 -3.75 -12.47 -18.88
N VAL A 98 -3.65 -11.33 -18.19
CA VAL A 98 -2.35 -10.73 -17.84
C VAL A 98 -1.80 -11.41 -16.59
N THR A 99 -0.84 -12.33 -16.74
CA THR A 99 -0.25 -13.07 -15.61
C THR A 99 0.96 -12.39 -14.98
N THR A 100 1.74 -11.69 -15.79
CA THR A 100 2.94 -10.99 -15.36
C THR A 100 2.89 -9.57 -15.92
N ALA A 101 3.21 -8.59 -15.09
CA ALA A 101 3.38 -7.22 -15.52
C ALA A 101 4.75 -6.71 -15.10
N MET A 102 5.35 -5.86 -15.93
CA MET A 102 6.54 -5.13 -15.50
C MET A 102 6.16 -4.14 -14.39
N GLN A 103 5.11 -3.35 -14.63
CA GLN A 103 4.48 -2.46 -13.67
C GLN A 103 2.96 -2.52 -13.88
N ALA A 104 2.17 -2.39 -12.82
CA ALA A 104 0.73 -2.20 -12.94
C ALA A 104 0.37 -0.86 -12.30
N PHE A 105 0.22 0.19 -13.11
CA PHE A 105 0.07 1.56 -12.62
C PHE A 105 -1.15 2.25 -13.23
N PHE A 106 -2.17 2.44 -12.39
CA PHE A 106 -3.46 2.96 -12.82
C PHE A 106 -3.70 4.31 -12.15
N GLN A 107 -3.62 5.40 -12.91
CA GLN A 107 -3.75 6.73 -12.35
C GLN A 107 -4.75 7.59 -13.11
N GLY A 108 -5.36 8.54 -12.38
CA GLY A 108 -6.00 9.70 -12.98
C GLY A 108 -4.99 10.66 -13.63
N VAL A 109 -5.48 11.82 -14.04
CA VAL A 109 -4.64 12.91 -14.57
C VAL A 109 -4.23 13.81 -13.42
N TRP A 110 -2.92 13.91 -13.16
CA TRP A 110 -2.38 14.88 -12.20
C TRP A 110 -2.59 16.31 -12.70
N PRO A 111 -2.92 17.27 -11.81
CA PRO A 111 -2.92 18.67 -12.19
C PRO A 111 -1.49 19.08 -12.58
N TRP A 112 -1.29 19.44 -13.85
CA TRP A 112 -0.01 19.93 -14.30
C TRP A 112 -0.02 21.46 -14.29
N THR A 113 0.84 22.05 -13.46
CA THR A 113 1.17 23.48 -13.53
C THR A 113 2.36 23.65 -14.46
N ASP A 114 2.16 24.35 -15.57
CA ASP A 114 3.28 24.73 -16.43
C ASP A 114 4.21 25.71 -15.68
N TYR A 115 5.48 25.32 -15.55
CA TYR A 115 6.52 26.14 -14.93
C TYR A 115 6.91 27.35 -15.79
N SER A 116 6.44 27.43 -17.04
CA SER A 116 6.76 28.52 -17.97
C SER A 116 6.15 29.89 -17.62
N GLY A 117 5.35 29.98 -16.55
CA GLY A 117 4.66 31.21 -16.15
C GLY A 117 3.44 31.55 -17.00
N HIS A 118 3.10 30.70 -17.97
CA HIS A 118 1.79 30.72 -18.60
C HIS A 118 0.80 30.03 -17.66
N ASN A 119 -0.23 30.74 -17.21
CA ASN A 119 -1.24 30.32 -16.22
C ASN A 119 -2.15 29.15 -16.69
N MET A 120 -1.64 28.22 -17.49
CA MET A 120 -2.39 27.05 -17.91
C MET A 120 -2.16 25.92 -16.90
N SER A 121 -2.91 25.97 -15.79
CA SER A 121 -3.08 24.81 -14.92
C SER A 121 -4.10 23.89 -15.58
N THR A 122 -3.67 22.71 -16.01
CA THR A 122 -4.63 21.67 -16.37
C THR A 122 -5.22 21.14 -15.06
N PRO A 123 -6.55 21.20 -14.87
CA PRO A 123 -7.15 20.61 -13.69
C PRO A 123 -6.88 19.10 -13.70
N GLY A 124 -6.50 18.57 -12.53
CA GLY A 124 -6.40 17.14 -12.35
C GLY A 124 -7.78 16.49 -12.35
N TYR A 125 -7.86 15.28 -12.88
CA TYR A 125 -9.09 14.51 -12.92
C TYR A 125 -8.84 13.12 -12.34
N PRO A 126 -9.62 12.68 -11.34
CA PRO A 126 -9.47 11.35 -10.81
C PRO A 126 -9.87 10.29 -11.85
N LEU A 127 -9.30 9.11 -11.71
CA LEU A 127 -9.66 7.92 -12.47
C LEU A 127 -11.15 7.62 -12.26
N ASN A 128 -11.91 7.56 -13.36
CA ASN A 128 -13.37 7.52 -13.31
C ASN A 128 -13.97 6.10 -13.32
N ILE A 129 -13.18 5.09 -12.97
CA ILE A 129 -13.63 3.70 -12.85
C ILE A 129 -14.14 3.44 -11.42
N THR A 130 -15.13 2.58 -11.29
CA THR A 130 -15.70 2.17 -9.99
C THR A 130 -15.20 0.79 -9.56
N SER A 131 -14.71 -0.03 -10.48
CA SER A 131 -14.15 -1.34 -10.17
C SER A 131 -13.00 -1.68 -11.11
N LEU A 132 -11.95 -2.30 -10.56
CA LEU A 132 -10.79 -2.81 -11.30
C LEU A 132 -10.55 -4.27 -10.95
N GLU A 133 -10.55 -5.14 -11.95
CA GLU A 133 -10.29 -6.57 -11.79
C GLU A 133 -9.08 -7.02 -12.63
N LEU A 134 -8.14 -7.69 -11.96
CA LEU A 134 -6.94 -8.28 -12.52
C LEU A 134 -6.92 -9.77 -12.11
N PRO A 135 -7.85 -10.60 -12.64
CA PRO A 135 -8.11 -11.94 -12.12
C PRO A 135 -6.93 -12.90 -12.29
N ASP A 136 -6.07 -12.63 -13.27
CA ASP A 136 -4.96 -13.48 -13.65
C ASP A 136 -3.59 -12.94 -13.25
N LEU A 137 -3.49 -11.70 -12.75
CA LEU A 137 -2.21 -11.08 -12.40
C LEU A 137 -1.57 -11.80 -11.21
N VAL A 138 -0.39 -12.37 -11.44
CA VAL A 138 0.37 -13.16 -10.46
C VAL A 138 1.59 -12.42 -9.94
N THR A 139 2.34 -11.78 -10.83
CA THR A 139 3.64 -11.18 -10.50
C THR A 139 3.81 -9.81 -11.12
N VAL A 140 4.37 -8.87 -10.34
CA VAL A 140 4.83 -7.56 -10.82
C VAL A 140 6.33 -7.40 -10.57
N THR A 141 7.10 -7.06 -11.62
CA THR A 141 8.56 -7.27 -11.61
C THR A 141 9.47 -6.05 -11.60
N ASN A 142 8.98 -4.82 -11.79
CA ASN A 142 9.81 -3.61 -11.93
C ASN A 142 9.54 -2.59 -10.82
N PHE A 143 10.48 -1.64 -10.63
CA PHE A 143 10.52 -0.66 -9.53
C PHE A 143 9.24 0.12 -9.27
N GLY A 144 8.37 0.30 -10.26
CA GLY A 144 7.10 0.98 -10.08
C GLY A 144 6.05 0.17 -9.31
N GLY A 145 6.20 -1.16 -9.22
CA GLY A 145 5.31 -2.04 -8.48
C GLY A 145 3.86 -2.00 -8.93
N PHE A 146 2.95 -2.15 -7.96
CA PHE A 146 1.50 -2.10 -8.16
C PHE A 146 0.96 -0.80 -7.58
N GLY A 147 0.55 0.12 -8.45
CA GLY A 147 0.09 1.44 -8.04
C GLY A 147 -1.30 1.81 -8.56
N ILE A 148 -2.07 2.48 -7.71
CA ILE A 148 -3.34 3.12 -8.06
C ILE A 148 -3.31 4.52 -7.46
N GLU A 149 -3.46 5.55 -8.28
CA GLU A 149 -3.42 6.94 -7.81
C GLU A 149 -4.59 7.75 -8.34
N LEU A 150 -5.03 8.75 -7.57
CA LEU A 150 -6.14 9.63 -7.91
C LEU A 150 -7.41 8.83 -8.29
N ALA A 151 -7.74 7.76 -7.56
CA ALA A 151 -8.87 6.88 -7.88
C ALA A 151 -9.99 6.95 -6.84
N ASP A 152 -10.48 8.16 -6.56
CA ASP A 152 -11.44 8.44 -5.49
C ASP A 152 -12.86 7.89 -5.72
N LYS A 153 -13.13 7.26 -6.86
CA LYS A 153 -14.40 6.59 -7.18
C LYS A 153 -14.31 5.06 -7.14
N LEU A 154 -13.13 4.51 -6.85
CA LEU A 154 -12.91 3.07 -6.86
C LEU A 154 -13.59 2.42 -5.64
N GLU A 155 -14.61 1.61 -5.88
CA GLU A 155 -15.38 0.87 -4.87
C GLU A 155 -14.90 -0.57 -4.72
N SER A 156 -14.26 -1.13 -5.75
CA SER A 156 -13.82 -2.52 -5.77
C SER A 156 -12.48 -2.69 -6.50
N LEU A 157 -11.55 -3.39 -5.86
CA LEU A 157 -10.27 -3.79 -6.43
C LEU A 157 -10.07 -5.29 -6.21
N GLN A 158 -9.82 -6.04 -7.27
CA GLN A 158 -9.60 -7.48 -7.20
C GLN A 158 -8.34 -7.88 -7.96
N ALA A 159 -7.37 -8.45 -7.24
CA ALA A 159 -6.19 -9.10 -7.81
C ALA A 159 -5.93 -10.43 -7.06
N PRO A 160 -6.85 -11.41 -7.14
CA PRO A 160 -6.88 -12.56 -6.25
C PRO A 160 -5.66 -13.47 -6.39
N LYS A 161 -5.01 -13.50 -7.56
CA LYS A 161 -3.82 -14.32 -7.84
C LYS A 161 -2.51 -13.57 -7.65
N LEU A 162 -2.52 -12.28 -7.28
CA LEU A 162 -1.30 -11.51 -7.10
C LEU A 162 -0.51 -12.08 -5.92
N THR A 163 0.67 -12.63 -6.21
CA THR A 163 1.53 -13.32 -5.24
C THR A 163 2.76 -12.53 -4.87
N ASN A 164 3.41 -11.91 -5.87
CA ASN A 164 4.74 -11.34 -5.69
C ASN A 164 4.84 -9.96 -6.36
N ILE A 165 5.38 -9.01 -5.61
CA ILE A 165 5.93 -7.77 -6.14
C ILE A 165 7.43 -7.83 -5.90
N THR A 166 8.16 -8.34 -6.89
CA THR A 166 9.59 -8.67 -6.74
C THR A 166 10.44 -7.41 -6.74
N THR A 167 9.95 -6.35 -7.35
CA THR A 167 10.57 -5.03 -7.35
C THR A 167 9.50 -3.97 -7.21
N GLY A 168 9.74 -2.97 -6.36
CA GLY A 168 8.76 -1.91 -6.08
C GLY A 168 7.82 -2.21 -4.91
N SER A 169 6.80 -1.38 -4.79
CA SER A 169 5.84 -1.38 -3.67
C SER A 169 4.40 -1.58 -4.14
N ILE A 170 3.50 -1.78 -3.20
CA ILE A 170 2.08 -1.49 -3.40
C ILE A 170 1.86 -0.03 -3.01
N ASN A 171 1.35 0.80 -3.92
CA ASN A 171 1.01 2.20 -3.62
C ASN A 171 -0.42 2.52 -4.07
N ILE A 172 -1.36 2.56 -3.14
CA ILE A 172 -2.78 2.79 -3.44
C ILE A 172 -3.23 4.07 -2.75
N ASP A 173 -3.55 5.09 -3.54
CA ASP A 173 -4.14 6.36 -3.11
C ASP A 173 -5.55 6.53 -3.68
N LEU A 174 -6.53 6.36 -2.79
CA LEU A 174 -7.96 6.52 -3.02
C LEU A 174 -8.50 7.76 -2.30
N SER A 175 -7.62 8.72 -1.98
CA SER A 175 -8.04 10.00 -1.41
C SER A 175 -8.77 10.86 -2.45
N GLY A 176 -9.73 11.67 -1.99
CA GLY A 176 -10.50 12.55 -2.87
C GLY A 176 -11.74 13.15 -2.19
N ILE A 177 -12.71 13.59 -3.00
CA ILE A 177 -13.90 14.30 -2.52
C ILE A 177 -15.04 13.29 -2.34
N ASN A 178 -15.25 12.84 -1.10
CA ASN A 178 -16.22 11.80 -0.71
C ASN A 178 -15.91 10.40 -1.29
N PRO A 179 -14.71 9.84 -1.08
CA PRO A 179 -14.38 8.51 -1.58
C PRO A 179 -15.26 7.43 -0.93
N PRO A 180 -15.73 6.43 -1.69
CA PRO A 180 -16.49 5.32 -1.16
C PRO A 180 -15.63 4.50 -0.19
N ALA A 181 -16.28 3.85 0.77
CA ALA A 181 -15.60 2.92 1.65
C ALA A 181 -15.21 1.67 0.86
N ILE A 182 -13.96 1.23 0.96
CA ILE A 182 -13.45 0.05 0.26
C ILE A 182 -12.81 -0.96 1.22
N ASN A 183 -12.97 -2.24 0.89
CA ASN A 183 -12.25 -3.35 1.51
C ASN A 183 -11.19 -3.85 0.55
N LEU A 184 -9.92 -3.81 0.95
CA LEU A 184 -8.80 -4.28 0.15
C LEU A 184 -8.44 -5.71 0.57
N SER A 185 -8.40 -6.64 -0.38
CA SER A 185 -8.02 -8.04 -0.12
C SER A 185 -7.06 -8.53 -1.20
N PHE A 186 -5.91 -9.03 -0.77
CA PHE A 186 -4.92 -9.68 -1.63
C PHE A 186 -4.64 -11.09 -1.09
N PRO A 187 -5.55 -12.06 -1.33
CA PRO A 187 -5.56 -13.34 -0.63
C PRO A 187 -4.35 -14.23 -0.95
N SER A 188 -3.67 -13.98 -2.07
CA SER A 188 -2.48 -14.74 -2.49
C SER A 188 -1.17 -13.98 -2.29
N LEU A 189 -1.21 -12.72 -1.84
CA LEU A 189 -0.02 -11.87 -1.77
C LEU A 189 0.92 -12.36 -0.68
N TYR A 190 2.07 -12.87 -1.12
CA TYR A 190 3.05 -13.54 -0.28
C TYR A 190 4.27 -12.66 0.00
N PHE A 191 4.73 -11.89 -1.01
CA PHE A 191 5.96 -11.10 -0.93
C PHE A 191 5.82 -9.73 -1.59
N VAL A 192 6.32 -8.69 -0.91
CA VAL A 192 6.44 -7.32 -1.46
C VAL A 192 7.83 -6.77 -1.14
N GLN A 193 8.59 -6.36 -2.14
CA GLN A 193 9.95 -5.88 -1.89
C GLN A 193 9.97 -4.56 -1.11
N SER A 194 9.43 -3.47 -1.67
CA SER A 194 9.69 -2.12 -1.16
C SER A 194 8.65 -1.59 -0.17
N GLY A 195 7.67 -2.40 0.23
CA GLY A 195 6.63 -2.01 1.19
C GLY A 195 5.24 -1.81 0.62
N ILE A 196 4.30 -1.48 1.49
CA ILE A 196 2.88 -1.33 1.18
C ILE A 196 2.42 0.03 1.71
N PHE A 197 1.88 0.88 0.83
CA PHE A 197 1.44 2.23 1.13
C PHE A 197 -0.02 2.38 0.69
N LEU A 198 -0.91 2.59 1.64
CA LEU A 198 -2.36 2.65 1.39
C LEU A 198 -2.91 3.95 1.97
N THR A 199 -3.64 4.73 1.17
CA THR A 199 -4.29 5.98 1.59
C THR A 199 -5.71 6.02 1.04
N GLY A 200 -6.70 6.42 1.84
CA GLY A 200 -8.08 6.59 1.38
C GLY A 200 -9.14 6.21 2.40
N ASN A 201 -10.40 6.03 1.98
CA ASN A 201 -11.49 5.58 2.84
C ASN A 201 -11.54 4.05 2.92
N ILE A 202 -10.63 3.45 3.70
CA ILE A 202 -10.42 2.00 3.73
C ILE A 202 -11.02 1.42 5.02
N ASP A 203 -11.98 0.50 4.89
CA ASP A 203 -12.65 -0.12 6.04
C ASP A 203 -12.00 -1.44 6.46
N ALA A 204 -11.36 -2.16 5.54
CA ALA A 204 -10.64 -3.39 5.83
C ALA A 204 -9.44 -3.57 4.89
N VAL A 205 -8.39 -4.22 5.41
CA VAL A 205 -7.24 -4.69 4.64
C VAL A 205 -6.97 -6.13 5.07
N ASP A 206 -7.01 -7.06 4.12
CA ASP A 206 -6.78 -8.48 4.36
C ASP A 206 -5.62 -9.02 3.51
N LEU A 207 -4.58 -9.50 4.21
CA LEU A 207 -3.31 -9.98 3.66
C LEU A 207 -2.94 -11.33 4.31
N PRO A 208 -3.79 -12.37 4.18
CA PRO A 208 -3.75 -13.54 5.06
C PRO A 208 -2.51 -14.43 4.88
N VAL A 209 -1.87 -14.37 3.71
CA VAL A 209 -0.68 -15.17 3.37
C VAL A 209 0.59 -14.33 3.21
N LEU A 210 0.55 -13.04 3.55
CA LEU A 210 1.71 -12.18 3.48
C LEU A 210 2.78 -12.69 4.44
N ASN A 211 3.89 -13.18 3.89
CA ASN A 211 4.95 -13.79 4.67
C ASN A 211 6.13 -12.83 4.88
N SER A 212 6.42 -11.98 3.89
CA SER A 212 7.54 -11.05 3.97
C SER A 212 7.31 -9.77 3.17
N THR A 213 7.67 -8.63 3.77
CA THR A 213 7.92 -7.37 3.08
C THR A 213 9.26 -6.80 3.54
N GLU A 214 10.09 -6.34 2.60
CA GLU A 214 11.40 -5.75 2.95
C GLU A 214 11.28 -4.27 3.33
N GLY A 215 10.21 -3.60 2.88
CA GLY A 215 9.87 -2.23 3.22
C GLY A 215 8.74 -2.11 4.25
N PRO A 216 8.45 -0.87 4.69
CA PRO A 216 7.42 -0.59 5.69
C PRO A 216 6.01 -0.83 5.13
N ILE A 217 5.07 -1.04 6.05
CA ILE A 217 3.64 -1.00 5.76
C ILE A 217 3.08 0.30 6.37
N ASN A 218 2.58 1.20 5.53
CA ASN A 218 1.97 2.45 5.94
C ASN A 218 0.53 2.53 5.44
N VAL A 219 -0.42 2.65 6.36
CA VAL A 219 -1.84 2.78 6.05
C VAL A 219 -2.40 4.04 6.69
N THR A 220 -2.94 4.93 5.86
CA THR A 220 -3.65 6.14 6.30
C THR A 220 -5.09 6.08 5.81
N SER A 221 -5.96 5.55 6.65
CA SER A 221 -7.38 5.40 6.36
C SER A 221 -8.23 6.53 6.96
N THR A 222 -9.21 7.04 6.21
CA THR A 222 -10.30 7.86 6.74
C THR A 222 -11.53 7.03 7.17
N GLY A 223 -11.52 5.73 6.85
CA GLY A 223 -12.55 4.76 7.20
C GLY A 223 -12.40 4.16 8.60
N ASN A 224 -13.08 3.04 8.82
CA ASN A 224 -13.21 2.36 10.11
C ASN A 224 -12.23 1.18 10.31
N LEU A 225 -11.11 1.15 9.57
CA LEU A 225 -10.09 0.11 9.66
C LEU A 225 -9.66 -0.14 11.11
N ASP A 226 -9.68 -1.41 11.54
CA ASP A 226 -9.14 -1.79 12.83
C ASP A 226 -7.60 -1.87 12.76
N CYS A 227 -6.94 -0.72 12.92
CA CYS A 227 -5.50 -0.62 12.81
C CYS A 227 -4.75 -1.53 13.81
N VAL A 228 -5.33 -1.80 14.99
CA VAL A 228 -4.69 -2.68 15.99
C VAL A 228 -4.71 -4.13 15.51
N ALA A 229 -5.87 -4.62 15.07
CA ALA A 229 -5.98 -5.98 14.52
C ALA A 229 -5.14 -6.14 13.25
N PHE A 230 -5.16 -5.14 12.35
CA PHE A 230 -4.34 -5.13 11.15
C PHE A 230 -2.85 -5.20 11.48
N ALA A 231 -2.35 -4.34 12.36
CA ALA A 231 -0.94 -4.33 12.73
C ALA A 231 -0.47 -5.67 13.33
N VAL A 232 -1.29 -6.29 14.19
CA VAL A 232 -0.99 -7.63 14.75
C VAL A 232 -0.86 -8.69 13.64
N SER A 233 -1.67 -8.60 12.59
CA SER A 233 -1.65 -9.57 11.48
C SER A 233 -0.40 -9.46 10.61
N VAL A 234 0.15 -8.25 10.39
CA VAL A 234 1.23 -8.03 9.42
C VAL A 234 2.61 -7.73 10.02
N VAL A 235 2.70 -7.41 11.33
CA VAL A 235 3.98 -7.02 11.97
C VAL A 235 5.06 -8.11 11.86
N ASN A 236 4.67 -9.38 11.89
CA ASN A 236 5.62 -10.49 11.76
C ASN A 236 6.15 -10.68 10.34
N ALA A 237 5.34 -10.33 9.34
CA ALA A 237 5.74 -10.36 7.93
C ALA A 237 6.60 -9.15 7.55
N THR A 238 6.63 -8.11 8.40
CA THR A 238 7.35 -6.88 8.07
C THR A 238 8.79 -6.93 8.54
N SER A 239 9.73 -6.75 7.61
CA SER A 239 11.15 -6.62 7.91
C SER A 239 11.51 -5.17 8.23
N THR A 240 12.43 -4.97 9.18
CA THR A 240 13.01 -3.65 9.48
C THR A 240 14.31 -3.40 8.70
N LEU A 241 14.66 -4.28 7.75
CA LEU A 241 15.99 -4.33 7.16
C LEU A 241 16.26 -3.28 6.06
N TRP A 242 15.38 -2.28 5.87
CA TRP A 242 15.63 -1.26 4.86
C TRP A 242 16.74 -0.29 5.28
N THR A 243 17.92 -0.55 4.72
CA THR A 243 19.24 0.08 4.90
C THR A 243 19.36 1.53 4.40
N HIS A 244 18.30 2.33 4.41
CA HIS A 244 18.30 3.72 3.94
C HIS A 244 18.01 4.77 5.02
N GLY A 245 18.46 4.52 6.25
CA GLY A 245 18.49 5.56 7.30
C GLY A 245 17.13 5.90 7.91
N ILE A 246 16.07 5.18 7.55
CA ILE A 246 14.79 5.26 8.25
C ILE A 246 14.96 4.52 9.57
N SER A 247 14.62 5.20 10.66
CA SER A 247 14.71 4.68 12.02
C SER A 247 14.09 3.28 12.12
N PRO A 248 14.74 2.32 12.80
CA PRO A 248 14.24 0.94 12.98
C PRO A 248 12.92 0.82 13.75
N ASN A 249 12.30 1.94 14.11
CA ASN A 249 11.20 2.02 15.07
C ASN A 249 9.80 1.95 14.44
N GLY A 250 9.66 1.83 13.11
CA GLY A 250 8.34 1.67 12.48
C GLY A 250 8.39 0.70 11.31
N SER A 251 8.01 -0.56 11.54
CA SER A 251 7.77 -1.50 10.46
C SER A 251 6.34 -1.35 9.93
N VAL A 252 5.39 -1.13 10.84
CA VAL A 252 3.97 -0.94 10.50
C VAL A 252 3.44 0.33 11.13
N ILE A 253 2.95 1.25 10.31
CA ILE A 253 2.26 2.47 10.70
C ILE A 253 0.83 2.37 10.16
N CYS A 254 -0.17 2.43 11.03
CA CYS A 254 -1.56 2.44 10.63
C CYS A 254 -2.31 3.53 11.37
N ASN A 255 -2.95 4.42 10.62
CA ASN A 255 -3.80 5.48 11.12
C ASN A 255 -5.20 5.29 10.53
N SER A 256 -6.22 5.31 11.37
CA SER A 256 -7.62 5.27 10.96
C SER A 256 -8.47 6.15 11.89
N LYS A 257 -9.75 6.33 11.54
CA LYS A 257 -10.71 6.98 12.45
C LYS A 257 -10.96 6.17 13.73
N LYS A 258 -10.84 4.84 13.65
CA LYS A 258 -11.11 3.92 14.77
C LYS A 258 -9.95 3.83 15.75
N ALA A 259 -8.72 3.76 15.24
CA ALA A 259 -7.49 3.64 16.03
C ALA A 259 -6.26 4.07 15.21
N SER A 260 -5.19 4.46 15.92
CA SER A 260 -3.85 4.67 15.35
C SER A 260 -2.85 3.80 16.10
N VAL A 261 -1.92 3.17 15.37
CA VAL A 261 -0.86 2.35 15.94
C VAL A 261 0.41 2.49 15.11
N THR A 262 1.53 2.59 15.82
CA THR A 262 2.86 2.44 15.25
C THR A 262 3.51 1.28 15.98
N THR A 263 3.88 0.23 15.26
CA THR A 263 4.56 -0.93 15.83
C THR A 263 5.81 -1.28 15.04
N SER A 264 6.80 -1.76 15.76
CA SER A 264 7.98 -2.39 15.20
C SER A 264 8.03 -3.83 15.66
N ARG A 265 8.56 -4.69 14.79
CA ARG A 265 8.88 -6.06 15.18
C ARG A 265 9.82 -6.02 16.40
N ALA A 266 9.38 -6.63 17.51
CA ALA A 266 10.24 -6.78 18.67
C ALA A 266 11.53 -7.45 18.21
N SER A 267 12.68 -6.85 18.52
CA SER A 267 13.98 -7.41 18.16
C SER A 267 14.01 -8.85 18.65
N GLN A 268 14.16 -9.79 17.71
CA GLN A 268 14.24 -11.21 18.02
C GLN A 268 15.33 -11.36 19.09
N PRO A 269 15.05 -12.01 20.24
CA PRO A 269 16.01 -12.07 21.33
C PRO A 269 17.30 -12.66 20.78
N THR A 270 18.32 -11.80 20.66
CA THR A 270 19.63 -12.23 20.18
C THR A 270 20.15 -13.22 21.21
N SER A 271 20.13 -14.49 20.83
CA SER A 271 20.67 -15.60 21.61
C SER A 271 22.18 -15.41 21.69
N GLY A 272 22.65 -14.54 22.59
CA GLY A 272 24.06 -14.17 22.58
C GLY A 272 24.49 -13.00 23.47
N SER A 273 23.65 -12.49 24.37
CA SER A 273 24.14 -11.63 25.44
C SER A 273 23.64 -12.16 26.77
N SER A 274 24.56 -12.77 27.52
CA SER A 274 24.49 -12.97 28.97
C SER A 274 24.49 -11.62 29.72
N GLY A 275 23.66 -10.68 29.26
CA GLY A 275 23.40 -9.41 29.90
C GLY A 275 22.58 -9.68 31.15
N LYS A 276 23.18 -9.35 32.30
CA LYS A 276 22.54 -9.31 33.62
C LYS A 276 21.07 -8.86 33.50
N LEU A 277 20.16 -9.83 33.61
CA LEU A 277 18.75 -9.59 33.77
C LEU A 277 18.57 -8.70 35.01
N CYS A 278 18.17 -7.44 34.79
CA CYS A 278 17.50 -6.62 35.79
C CYS A 278 16.10 -7.21 36.07
N ALA A 279 16.05 -8.45 36.55
CA ALA A 279 14.85 -9.16 36.96
C ALA A 279 14.36 -8.71 38.35
N ARG A 280 14.42 -7.40 38.65
CA ARG A 280 14.01 -6.89 39.96
C ARG A 280 12.49 -6.67 40.08
N GLY A 281 11.77 -6.50 38.97
CA GLY A 281 10.31 -6.29 39.00
C GLY A 281 9.48 -7.57 38.86
N TYR A 282 9.74 -8.37 37.82
CA TYR A 282 8.90 -9.52 37.47
C TYR A 282 9.01 -10.69 38.47
N ILE A 283 10.16 -10.87 39.12
CA ILE A 283 10.33 -11.92 40.14
C ILE A 283 9.42 -11.67 41.35
N VAL A 284 9.21 -10.40 41.75
CA VAL A 284 8.32 -10.06 42.86
C VAL A 284 6.86 -10.37 42.52
N LEU A 285 6.45 -10.11 41.27
CA LEU A 285 5.10 -10.40 40.79
C LEU A 285 4.82 -11.91 40.69
N ILE A 286 5.77 -12.69 40.18
CA ILE A 286 5.65 -14.15 40.10
C ILE A 286 5.64 -14.77 41.51
N LEU A 287 6.50 -14.32 42.42
CA LEU A 287 6.49 -14.79 43.81
C LEU A 287 5.17 -14.44 44.52
N GLY A 288 4.60 -13.26 44.25
CA GLY A 288 3.28 -12.88 44.75
C GLY A 288 2.15 -13.78 44.21
N PHE A 289 2.17 -14.11 42.92
CA PHE A 289 1.19 -15.00 42.31
C PHE A 289 1.27 -16.43 42.86
N VAL A 290 2.48 -16.98 43.01
CA VAL A 290 2.69 -18.32 43.58
C VAL A 290 2.23 -18.38 45.03
N ALA A 291 2.52 -17.35 45.84
CA ALA A 291 2.04 -17.28 47.22
C ALA A 291 0.49 -17.20 47.28
N SER A 292 -0.13 -16.42 46.41
CA SER A 292 -1.59 -16.29 46.31
C SER A 292 -2.25 -17.63 45.95
N ILE A 293 -1.73 -18.33 44.93
CA ILE A 293 -2.21 -19.66 44.52
C ILE A 293 -2.07 -20.67 45.66
N CYS A 294 -0.94 -20.67 46.37
CA CYS A 294 -0.73 -21.55 47.52
C CYS A 294 -1.75 -21.32 48.65
N VAL A 295 -2.12 -20.06 48.94
CA VAL A 295 -3.14 -19.75 49.96
C VAL A 295 -4.52 -20.24 49.53
N VAL A 296 -4.88 -20.08 48.26
CA VAL A 296 -6.16 -20.56 47.72
C VAL A 296 -6.22 -22.09 47.77
N LEU A 297 -5.15 -22.77 47.34
CA LEU A 297 -5.08 -24.24 47.39
C LEU A 297 -5.12 -24.77 48.81
N LEU A 298 -4.49 -24.10 49.78
CA LEU A 298 -4.55 -24.50 51.19
C LEU A 298 -5.97 -24.37 51.77
N LYS A 299 -6.68 -23.29 51.45
CA LYS A 299 -8.09 -23.12 51.84
C LYS A 299 -8.99 -24.16 51.22
N LEU A 300 -8.77 -24.51 49.94
CA LEU A 300 -9.54 -25.54 49.24
C LEU A 300 -9.28 -26.93 49.83
N ALA A 301 -8.02 -27.23 50.17
CA ALA A 301 -7.65 -28.50 50.80
C ALA A 301 -8.28 -28.70 52.18
N LEU A 302 -8.36 -27.63 52.99
CA LEU A 302 -9.06 -27.64 54.27
C LEU A 302 -10.58 -27.79 54.13
N ALA A 303 -11.17 -27.22 53.08
CA ALA A 303 -12.61 -27.35 52.83
C ALA A 303 -13.02 -28.75 52.33
N LEU A 304 -12.08 -29.52 51.80
CA LEU A 304 -12.32 -30.84 51.20
C LEU A 304 -11.85 -32.01 52.08
N ASP A 305 -11.46 -31.75 53.34
CA ASP A 305 -10.94 -32.77 54.28
C ASP A 305 -9.85 -33.67 53.65
N LEU A 306 -8.95 -33.08 52.87
CA LEU A 306 -7.85 -33.81 52.23
C LEU A 306 -6.88 -34.39 53.29
N PRO A 307 -6.26 -35.55 53.02
CA PRO A 307 -5.38 -36.23 53.97
C PRO A 307 -4.22 -35.34 54.43
N LEU A 308 -3.85 -35.50 55.70
CA LEU A 308 -2.85 -34.68 56.42
C LEU A 308 -1.50 -34.59 55.70
N SER A 309 -1.15 -35.59 54.89
CA SER A 309 0.07 -35.63 54.06
C SER A 309 0.10 -34.51 53.02
N PHE A 310 -1.04 -34.12 52.46
CA PHE A 310 -1.14 -33.06 51.45
C PHE A 310 -0.98 -31.67 52.09
N VAL A 311 -1.56 -31.48 53.28
CA VAL A 311 -1.42 -30.24 54.06
C VAL A 311 0.04 -30.02 54.49
N LEU A 312 0.74 -31.09 54.88
CA LEU A 312 2.17 -31.06 55.22
C LEU A 312 3.06 -30.71 54.02
N PHE A 313 2.72 -31.18 52.81
CA PHE A 313 3.45 -30.83 51.59
C PHE A 313 3.38 -29.34 51.27
N CYS A 314 2.17 -28.73 51.30
CA CYS A 314 2.00 -27.30 51.09
C CYS A 314 2.72 -26.45 52.15
N ARG A 315 2.69 -26.89 53.42
CA ARG A 315 3.36 -26.19 54.53
C ARG A 315 4.88 -26.18 54.36
N ASN A 316 5.48 -27.29 53.92
CA ASN A 316 6.92 -27.38 53.68
C ASN A 316 7.36 -26.50 52.49
N ALA A 317 6.55 -26.46 51.42
CA ALA A 317 6.81 -25.59 50.26
C ALA A 317 6.79 -24.10 50.63
N LEU A 318 5.84 -23.67 51.47
CA LEU A 318 5.79 -22.30 52.01
C LEU A 318 6.99 -21.98 52.91
N SER A 319 7.45 -22.93 53.73
CA SER A 319 8.61 -22.72 54.61
C SER A 319 9.90 -22.50 53.81
N THR A 320 10.08 -23.19 52.69
CA THR A 320 11.24 -22.98 51.81
C THR A 320 11.21 -21.65 51.07
N CYS A 321 10.02 -21.08 50.80
CA CYS A 321 9.89 -19.79 50.13
C CYS A 321 10.14 -18.58 51.06
N VAL A 322 9.87 -18.70 52.36
CA VAL A 322 9.96 -17.57 53.31
C VAL A 322 11.36 -17.40 53.92
N LEU A 323 12.24 -18.41 53.85
CA LEU A 323 13.56 -18.38 54.48
C LEU A 323 14.70 -17.77 53.64
N SER A 324 14.44 -17.27 52.41
CA SER A 324 15.45 -16.62 51.57
C SER A 324 15.46 -15.06 51.51
N PRO A 325 15.22 -14.27 52.58
CA PRO A 325 15.54 -12.83 52.57
C PRO A 325 17.01 -12.52 52.91
N TYR A 326 17.75 -13.44 53.54
CA TYR A 326 19.09 -13.14 54.09
C TYR A 326 20.23 -13.14 53.06
N LEU A 327 20.03 -13.72 51.86
CA LEU A 327 21.06 -13.80 50.81
C LEU A 327 21.11 -12.59 49.86
N MET A 328 20.18 -11.63 49.96
CA MET A 328 20.11 -10.47 49.07
C MET A 328 20.80 -9.19 49.60
N ARG A 329 21.39 -9.20 50.80
CA ARG A 329 21.97 -7.98 51.43
C ARG A 329 23.44 -7.67 51.10
N ARG A 330 24.11 -8.39 50.18
CA ARG A 330 25.56 -8.23 49.92
C ARG A 330 25.98 -7.77 48.51
N LEU A 331 25.11 -7.10 47.75
CA LEU A 331 25.48 -6.52 46.45
C LEU A 331 25.13 -5.02 46.39
N VAL A 332 25.90 -4.20 47.10
CA VAL A 332 25.95 -2.74 46.92
C VAL A 332 27.43 -2.31 47.00
N PRO A 333 28.08 -1.91 45.89
CA PRO A 333 29.34 -1.18 45.96
C PRO A 333 29.09 0.32 46.22
N PRO A 334 29.96 1.02 46.95
CA PRO A 334 29.80 2.44 47.23
C PRO A 334 30.58 3.33 46.24
N HIS A 335 30.11 4.57 46.15
CA HIS A 335 30.77 5.77 45.59
C HIS A 335 31.01 5.86 44.07
N PHE A 336 30.23 6.74 43.43
CA PHE A 336 30.79 7.75 42.53
C PHE A 336 30.10 9.10 42.78
N THR A 337 30.92 10.14 42.81
CA THR A 337 30.62 11.52 43.21
C THR A 337 30.05 12.35 42.06
N LYS A 338 28.96 13.07 42.37
CA LYS A 338 28.63 14.47 42.06
C LYS A 338 29.29 15.13 40.82
N SER A 339 28.47 15.44 39.82
CA SER A 339 28.60 16.63 38.96
C SER A 339 27.22 17.01 38.36
N ASP A 340 26.64 18.10 38.86
CA ASP A 340 25.61 18.93 38.21
C ASP A 340 26.26 19.83 37.12
N PRO A 341 25.54 20.59 36.26
CA PRO A 341 24.08 20.80 36.20
C PRO A 341 23.41 20.69 34.80
N GLU A 342 22.09 20.60 34.87
CA GLU A 342 21.04 21.11 33.98
C GLU A 342 21.47 21.77 32.64
N HIS A 343 21.12 21.11 31.53
CA HIS A 343 20.81 21.78 30.27
C HIS A 343 19.30 21.79 30.05
N HIS A 344 18.68 22.92 30.40
CA HIS A 344 17.35 23.30 29.92
C HIS A 344 17.41 23.51 28.40
N PHE A 345 16.83 22.58 27.64
CA PHE A 345 16.50 22.80 26.24
C PHE A 345 15.22 23.65 26.16
N LYS A 346 15.39 24.91 25.76
CA LYS A 346 14.31 25.82 25.38
C LYS A 346 14.06 25.59 23.87
N PRO A 347 12.82 25.40 23.40
CA PRO A 347 12.55 25.38 21.97
C PRO A 347 12.68 26.81 21.42
N ASP A 348 13.58 26.99 20.45
CA ASP A 348 13.72 28.24 19.72
C ASP A 348 12.45 28.51 18.90
N SER A 349 11.72 29.53 19.32
CA SER A 349 10.72 30.20 18.51
C SER A 349 11.42 30.92 17.36
N ILE A 350 11.20 30.46 16.13
CA ILE A 350 11.58 31.18 14.91
C ILE A 350 10.77 32.48 14.87
N GLN A 351 11.44 33.60 15.19
CA GLN A 351 10.93 34.93 14.90
C GLN A 351 11.07 35.19 13.39
N VAL A 352 9.93 35.19 12.70
CA VAL A 352 9.82 35.77 11.37
C VAL A 352 9.90 37.30 11.51
N PRO A 353 10.82 37.99 10.82
CA PRO A 353 10.89 39.45 10.88
C PRO A 353 9.63 40.06 10.23
N PRO A 354 9.08 41.15 10.80
CA PRO A 354 7.93 41.83 10.20
C PRO A 354 8.34 42.41 8.84
N GLN A 355 7.71 41.90 7.77
CA GLN A 355 7.78 42.55 6.47
C GLN A 355 6.98 43.85 6.52
N ASN A 356 7.70 44.93 6.31
CA ASN A 356 7.20 46.27 6.13
C ASN A 356 6.44 46.35 4.79
N ILE A 357 5.11 46.34 4.82
CA ILE A 357 4.26 46.66 3.66
C ILE A 357 3.67 48.04 3.91
N ASP A 358 4.51 49.07 3.74
CA ASP A 358 4.04 50.42 3.48
C ASP A 358 3.63 50.53 2.02
N GLY A 359 2.38 50.92 1.77
CA GLY A 359 1.98 51.46 0.46
C GLY A 359 0.83 50.76 -0.24
N VAL A 360 -0.34 50.65 0.39
CA VAL A 360 -1.60 50.55 -0.36
C VAL A 360 -2.52 51.70 0.05
N ARG A 361 -2.56 52.71 -0.82
CA ARG A 361 -3.46 53.85 -0.78
C ARG A 361 -4.90 53.35 -1.01
N VAL A 362 -5.66 53.19 0.07
CA VAL A 362 -7.12 52.97 -0.01
C VAL A 362 -7.78 54.28 -0.42
N ARG A 363 -8.24 54.38 -1.68
CA ARG A 363 -9.24 55.37 -2.07
C ARG A 363 -10.57 54.92 -1.48
N LYS A 364 -11.12 55.79 -0.63
CA LYS A 364 -12.49 55.75 -0.16
C LYS A 364 -13.35 56.31 -1.30
N GLU A 365 -13.99 55.43 -2.07
CA GLU A 365 -15.07 55.83 -2.98
C GLU A 365 -16.41 55.56 -2.29
N GLU A 366 -17.20 56.62 -2.24
CA GLU A 366 -18.53 56.66 -1.67
C GLU A 366 -19.48 55.76 -2.47
N VAL A 367 -20.24 54.94 -1.75
CA VAL A 367 -21.34 54.13 -2.30
C VAL A 367 -22.50 55.06 -2.62
N GLY A 368 -22.62 55.39 -3.91
CA GLY A 368 -23.79 56.01 -4.53
C GLY A 368 -24.69 54.97 -5.16
N GLU A 369 -25.94 55.00 -4.74
CA GLU A 369 -27.10 54.21 -5.11
C GLU A 369 -27.48 54.33 -6.60
N SER A 370 -27.60 53.21 -7.33
CA SER A 370 -28.61 53.01 -8.38
C SER A 370 -28.55 51.62 -9.01
N ALA A 371 -29.61 50.87 -8.80
CA ALA A 371 -29.90 49.65 -9.53
C ALA A 371 -30.26 49.98 -10.99
N LYS A 372 -29.64 49.28 -11.94
CA LYS A 372 -30.17 49.16 -13.30
C LYS A 372 -29.89 47.75 -13.84
N THR A 373 -30.96 46.97 -13.89
CA THR A 373 -31.07 45.69 -14.57
C THR A 373 -30.71 45.86 -16.05
N ILE A 374 -29.74 45.08 -16.54
CA ILE A 374 -29.54 44.83 -17.97
C ILE A 374 -29.50 43.32 -18.17
N GLN A 375 -30.55 42.81 -18.83
CA GLN A 375 -30.55 41.49 -19.44
C GLN A 375 -29.74 41.56 -20.73
N VAL A 376 -28.82 40.62 -20.93
CA VAL A 376 -28.22 40.35 -22.25
C VAL A 376 -28.37 38.86 -22.52
N ALA A 377 -29.04 38.56 -23.65
CA ALA A 377 -29.28 37.22 -24.17
C ALA A 377 -28.00 36.60 -24.75
N PRO A 378 -27.86 35.26 -24.75
CA PRO A 378 -26.78 34.59 -25.47
C PRO A 378 -27.13 34.47 -26.95
N THR A 379 -26.31 35.06 -27.81
CA THR A 379 -26.30 34.79 -29.26
C THR A 379 -25.44 33.55 -29.53
N GLY A 380 -26.05 32.56 -30.17
CA GLY A 380 -25.40 31.34 -30.63
C GLY A 380 -24.33 31.59 -31.69
N TRP A 381 -23.40 30.64 -31.76
CA TRP A 381 -22.45 30.50 -32.85
C TRP A 381 -22.62 29.09 -33.42
N GLU A 382 -23.16 29.06 -34.64
CA GLU A 382 -23.20 27.92 -35.54
C GLU A 382 -21.84 27.73 -36.24
N ASP A 383 -21.64 26.51 -36.70
CA ASP A 383 -20.48 25.92 -37.34
C ASP A 383 -19.98 26.63 -38.61
N ASN A 384 -18.68 26.51 -38.88
CA ASN A 384 -18.19 26.29 -40.25
C ASN A 384 -16.82 25.57 -40.29
N PRO A 385 -16.67 24.47 -41.05
CA PRO A 385 -15.41 23.76 -41.27
C PRO A 385 -14.64 24.26 -42.52
N GLU A 386 -13.46 23.68 -42.74
CA GLU A 386 -12.53 23.84 -43.89
C GLU A 386 -11.47 24.94 -43.84
N ALA A 387 -10.23 24.52 -43.53
CA ALA A 387 -8.97 24.81 -44.22
C ALA A 387 -7.82 24.50 -43.24
N SER A 388 -6.86 23.60 -43.47
CA SER A 388 -5.76 23.85 -44.41
C SER A 388 -4.82 22.65 -44.48
N ARG A 389 -4.62 22.13 -45.70
CA ARG A 389 -3.35 21.80 -46.38
C ARG A 389 -2.14 21.30 -45.56
N THR A 390 -1.85 20.02 -45.78
CA THR A 390 -0.57 19.45 -46.27
C THR A 390 0.67 20.35 -46.30
N SER A 391 1.74 19.94 -45.61
CA SER A 391 3.12 20.22 -46.03
C SER A 391 3.99 18.96 -45.89
N ILE A 392 4.69 18.71 -47.00
CA ILE A 392 5.56 17.59 -47.33
C ILE A 392 6.98 17.99 -46.93
N TRP A 393 7.71 17.14 -46.21
CA TRP A 393 9.16 17.26 -46.04
C TRP A 393 9.88 16.20 -46.89
N GLY A 394 10.35 16.60 -48.08
CA GLY A 394 11.62 16.13 -48.63
C GLY A 394 12.74 17.03 -48.09
N GLY A 395 14.04 16.73 -48.14
CA GLY A 395 14.80 15.75 -48.87
C GLY A 395 16.26 16.25 -48.88
N ARG A 396 17.18 15.34 -48.61
CA ARG A 396 18.65 15.34 -48.71
C ARG A 396 19.34 16.54 -49.41
N GLY A 397 20.33 17.12 -48.73
CA GLY A 397 21.42 17.89 -49.33
C GLY A 397 22.78 17.25 -49.03
N LYS A 398 23.46 16.75 -50.07
CA LYS A 398 24.89 16.38 -50.10
C LYS A 398 25.74 17.66 -50.09
N TRP A 399 26.85 17.65 -49.35
CA TRP A 399 28.02 18.48 -49.63
C TRP A 399 29.26 17.59 -49.67
N ARG A 400 30.00 17.65 -50.79
CA ARG A 400 31.41 17.29 -50.89
C ARG A 400 32.19 18.58 -51.12
N ASN A 401 33.22 18.80 -50.32
CA ASN A 401 34.61 18.86 -50.78
C ASN A 401 35.51 18.49 -49.62
#